data_AF-X1IJL9-F1
#
_entry.id   AF-X1IJL9-F1
#
_cell.length_a   1.000
_cell.length_b   1.000
_cell.length_c   1.000
_cell.angle_alpha   90.00
_cell.angle_beta   90.00
_cell.angle_gamma   90.00
#
_symmetry.space_group_name_H-M   'P 1'
#
loop_
_entity.id
_entity.type
_entity.pdbx_description
1 polymer ?
#
loop_
_entity_poly.entity_id
_entity_poly.type
_entity_poly.pdbx_seq_one_letter_code
_entity_poly.pdbx_strand_id
1 'polypeptide(L)'
;RHIALSDRDIIAEIFWAHWDKYDQQLGPQVWQFGGYDISEDFLALLRLKGTYTVGGLGACNLISNYAIEKGCRFDQVVNLPLDMRGEDRHFCIRAKVLGFNLWADTYFPAKHLERFDYDLREKFAKTRAKRLPGNRISLVMLVNNEEYLLENFLHRMSKLFDEIIIVITKSTDGSREIAKQYTDKIYDFKWCDNYSKVRNFAISKATSPWIFYADPDENYGVQNLHHFDKMVTTENAIGFIFMVFNYRGDRPQPSISESVRLFRNVPEIKF
;
A
#
# COMPACT_ATOMS: atom_id res chain seq x y z
N ARG A 1 -9.94 11.49 -25.96
CA ARG A 1 -9.03 11.14 -27.07
C ARG A 1 -7.71 10.76 -26.41
N HIS A 2 -7.55 9.47 -26.11
CA HIS A 2 -6.32 8.84 -25.60
C HIS A 2 -5.18 9.00 -26.63
N ILE A 3 -3.92 8.68 -26.32
CA ILE A 3 -2.82 8.83 -27.31
C ILE A 3 -3.11 8.14 -28.64
N ALA A 4 -3.85 7.03 -28.60
CA ALA A 4 -4.34 6.29 -29.77
C ALA A 4 -5.21 7.13 -30.73
N LEU A 5 -5.64 8.33 -30.31
CA LEU A 5 -6.48 9.27 -31.02
C LEU A 5 -5.84 10.68 -31.09
N SER A 6 -4.55 10.80 -30.79
CA SER A 6 -3.80 12.07 -30.87
C SER A 6 -2.58 11.91 -31.76
N ASP A 7 -2.20 12.95 -32.50
CA ASP A 7 -0.99 12.97 -33.34
C ASP A 7 0.29 13.24 -32.50
N ARG A 8 0.40 12.61 -31.33
CA ARG A 8 1.49 12.85 -30.36
C ARG A 8 2.19 11.53 -30.05
N ASP A 9 3.52 11.56 -30.13
CA ASP A 9 4.34 10.37 -29.91
C ASP A 9 4.59 10.04 -28.43
N ILE A 10 4.62 11.05 -27.56
CA ILE A 10 4.98 10.90 -26.15
C ILE A 10 4.07 11.79 -25.31
N ILE A 11 3.19 11.19 -24.51
CA ILE A 11 2.27 11.91 -23.61
C ILE A 11 2.21 11.22 -22.25
N ALA A 12 2.04 11.98 -21.18
CA ALA A 12 1.67 11.47 -19.86
C ALA A 12 0.24 11.85 -19.52
N GLU A 13 -0.53 10.89 -19.00
CA GLU A 13 -1.82 11.17 -18.36
C GLU A 13 -1.58 11.69 -16.95
N ILE A 14 -1.97 12.92 -16.68
CA ILE A 14 -1.63 13.59 -15.42
C ILE A 14 -2.30 12.90 -14.23
N PHE A 15 -1.50 12.64 -13.20
CA PHE A 15 -1.96 12.31 -11.86
C PHE A 15 -1.26 13.20 -10.83
N TRP A 16 -1.82 13.22 -9.62
CA TRP A 16 -1.34 14.05 -8.53
C TRP A 16 -0.95 13.15 -7.35
N ALA A 17 0.23 13.39 -6.76
CA ALA A 17 0.79 12.58 -5.67
C ALA A 17 1.64 13.43 -4.70
N HIS A 18 1.83 12.93 -3.49
CA HIS A 18 2.86 13.38 -2.56
C HIS A 18 4.20 12.73 -2.95
N TRP A 19 5.20 13.55 -3.27
CA TRP A 19 6.52 13.07 -3.69
C TRP A 19 7.46 12.92 -2.49
N ASP A 20 7.28 13.75 -1.45
CA ASP A 20 7.89 13.60 -0.13
C ASP A 20 6.81 13.36 0.96
N LYS A 21 7.17 12.64 2.02
CA LYS A 21 6.34 12.39 3.21
C LYS A 21 5.92 13.68 3.95
N TYR A 22 6.60 14.80 3.68
CA TYR A 22 6.30 16.11 4.29
C TYR A 22 5.60 17.08 3.33
N ASP A 23 5.32 16.67 2.10
CA ASP A 23 4.65 17.53 1.12
C ASP A 23 3.22 17.84 1.59
N GLN A 24 2.94 19.12 1.80
CA GLN A 24 1.60 19.57 2.17
C GLN A 24 0.65 19.66 0.96
N GLN A 25 1.19 19.58 -0.25
CA GLN A 25 0.43 19.71 -1.49
C GLN A 25 0.77 18.59 -2.46
N LEU A 26 -0.22 18.14 -3.22
CA LEU A 26 -0.01 17.18 -4.29
C LEU A 26 0.72 17.85 -5.46
N GLY A 27 1.79 17.22 -5.94
CA GLY A 27 2.50 17.59 -7.15
C GLY A 27 2.09 16.69 -8.33
N PRO A 28 2.16 17.19 -9.57
CA PRO A 28 1.99 16.36 -10.75
C PRO A 28 3.25 15.51 -10.98
N GLN A 29 3.16 14.45 -11.79
CA GLN A 29 4.32 13.63 -12.17
C GLN A 29 5.12 14.18 -13.36
N VAL A 30 4.79 15.38 -13.83
CA VAL A 30 5.48 16.07 -14.93
C VAL A 30 6.13 17.33 -14.41
N TRP A 31 7.13 17.84 -15.13
CA TRP A 31 7.82 19.06 -14.74
C TRP A 31 8.05 19.96 -15.95
N GLN A 32 8.23 21.26 -15.70
CA GLN A 32 8.16 22.28 -16.74
C GLN A 32 9.45 22.37 -17.56
N PHE A 33 10.61 22.09 -16.96
CA PHE A 33 11.93 22.29 -17.56
C PHE A 33 12.86 21.06 -17.44
N GLY A 34 14.18 21.23 -17.36
CA GLY A 34 15.12 20.11 -17.15
C GLY A 34 15.19 19.64 -15.68
N GLY A 35 14.92 20.55 -14.74
CA GLY A 35 14.74 20.26 -13.32
C GLY A 35 13.28 19.94 -12.98
N TYR A 36 13.04 19.43 -11.78
CA TYR A 36 11.68 19.14 -11.27
C TYR A 36 10.88 20.40 -10.94
N ASP A 37 11.41 21.58 -11.26
CA ASP A 37 10.77 22.86 -11.02
C ASP A 37 9.49 23.01 -11.84
N ILE A 38 8.49 23.61 -11.20
CA ILE A 38 7.21 23.91 -11.80
C ILE A 38 6.69 25.23 -11.23
N SER A 39 6.31 26.17 -12.11
CA SER A 39 5.74 27.44 -11.65
C SER A 39 4.31 27.24 -11.14
N GLU A 40 3.87 28.12 -10.23
CA GLU A 40 2.48 28.14 -9.74
C GLU A 40 1.47 28.31 -10.89
N ASP A 41 1.79 29.17 -11.86
CA ASP A 41 0.97 29.36 -13.06
C ASP A 41 0.84 28.08 -13.88
N PHE A 42 1.94 27.32 -14.04
CA PHE A 42 1.90 26.06 -14.78
C PHE A 42 1.15 24.97 -14.01
N LEU A 43 1.30 24.91 -12.69
CA LEU A 43 0.47 24.06 -11.83
C LEU A 43 -1.02 24.38 -11.96
N ALA A 44 -1.38 25.66 -12.02
CA ALA A 44 -2.77 26.08 -12.24
C ALA A 44 -3.27 25.64 -13.62
N LEU A 45 -2.44 25.75 -14.66
CA LEU A 45 -2.77 25.27 -16.02
C LEU A 45 -3.04 23.76 -16.05
N LEU A 46 -2.23 22.94 -15.37
CA LEU A 46 -2.41 21.49 -15.33
C LEU A 46 -3.70 21.04 -14.62
N ARG A 47 -4.40 21.93 -13.91
CA ARG A 47 -5.73 21.65 -13.32
C ARG A 47 -6.88 21.90 -14.30
N LEU A 48 -6.62 22.54 -15.44
CA LEU A 48 -7.59 22.77 -16.49
C LEU A 48 -7.51 21.62 -17.51
N LYS A 49 -8.66 21.24 -18.09
CA LYS A 49 -8.70 20.23 -19.15
C LYS A 49 -7.99 20.77 -20.40
N GLY A 50 -6.97 20.04 -20.85
CA GLY A 50 -6.13 20.47 -21.95
C GLY A 50 -5.00 19.50 -22.23
N THR A 51 -4.18 19.86 -23.21
CA THR A 51 -2.87 19.22 -23.39
C THR A 51 -1.79 20.28 -23.41
N TYR A 52 -0.74 20.06 -22.63
CA TYR A 52 0.30 21.05 -22.39
C TYR A 52 1.67 20.45 -22.73
N THR A 53 2.56 21.25 -23.33
CA THR A 53 3.95 20.86 -23.52
C THR A 53 4.67 20.90 -22.17
N VAL A 54 5.51 19.91 -21.91
CA VAL A 54 6.31 19.83 -20.68
C VAL A 54 7.79 19.60 -20.97
N GLY A 55 8.63 19.88 -19.97
CA GLY A 55 10.07 19.65 -20.01
C GLY A 55 10.45 18.20 -19.71
N GLY A 56 9.61 17.50 -18.94
CA GLY A 56 9.72 16.06 -18.78
C GLY A 56 8.52 15.42 -18.08
N LEU A 57 8.57 14.08 -18.06
CA LEU A 57 7.47 13.18 -17.71
C LEU A 57 8.01 12.09 -16.78
N GLY A 58 7.28 11.79 -15.71
CA GLY A 58 7.50 10.63 -14.83
C GLY A 58 6.69 9.41 -15.30
N ALA A 59 5.88 8.83 -14.43
CA ALA A 59 5.06 7.65 -14.74
C ALA A 59 3.78 7.95 -15.54
N CYS A 60 3.05 6.88 -15.92
CA CYS A 60 1.82 6.93 -16.71
C CYS A 60 2.01 7.54 -18.12
N ASN A 61 3.11 7.17 -18.76
CA ASN A 61 3.42 7.56 -20.13
C ASN A 61 2.77 6.61 -21.14
N LEU A 62 2.29 7.20 -22.22
CA LEU A 62 1.99 6.50 -23.46
C LEU A 62 3.04 6.95 -24.48
N ILE A 63 3.76 5.98 -25.07
CA ILE A 63 4.88 6.21 -25.96
C ILE A 63 4.61 5.44 -27.26
N SER A 64 4.72 6.11 -28.40
CA SER A 64 4.54 5.48 -29.71
C SER A 64 5.69 4.53 -30.02
N ASN A 65 5.40 3.44 -30.76
CA ASN A 65 6.45 2.57 -31.27
C ASN A 65 7.47 3.34 -32.12
N TYR A 66 7.02 4.34 -32.88
CA TYR A 66 7.87 5.21 -33.68
C TYR A 66 8.94 5.92 -32.83
N ALA A 67 8.57 6.47 -31.67
CA ALA A 67 9.53 7.09 -30.76
C ALA A 67 10.59 6.10 -30.24
N ILE A 68 10.17 4.88 -29.89
CA ILE A 68 11.07 3.81 -29.43
C ILE A 68 12.02 3.37 -30.56
N GLU A 69 11.51 3.16 -31.77
CA GLU A 69 12.29 2.78 -32.95
C GLU A 69 13.32 3.85 -33.33
N LYS A 70 12.98 5.14 -33.16
CA LYS A 70 13.90 6.26 -33.35
C LYS A 70 14.96 6.39 -32.25
N GLY A 71 14.87 5.58 -31.20
CA GLY A 71 15.88 5.46 -30.17
C GLY A 71 15.51 6.07 -28.83
N CYS A 72 14.26 6.48 -28.60
CA CYS A 72 13.83 6.87 -27.25
C CYS A 72 13.90 5.64 -26.33
N ARG A 73 14.70 5.75 -25.26
CA ARG A 73 15.01 4.66 -24.33
C ARG A 73 15.27 5.24 -22.94
N PHE A 74 15.12 4.39 -21.94
CA PHE A 74 15.24 4.72 -20.52
C PHE A 74 16.64 4.46 -19.95
N ASP A 75 17.53 3.85 -20.74
CA ASP A 75 18.91 3.56 -20.37
C ASP A 75 19.69 4.82 -19.97
N GLN A 76 20.62 4.62 -19.03
CA GLN A 76 21.39 5.70 -18.42
C GLN A 76 22.20 6.49 -19.46
N VAL A 77 22.09 7.82 -19.40
CA VAL A 77 22.98 8.74 -20.12
C VAL A 77 24.14 9.11 -19.19
N VAL A 78 25.33 8.55 -19.44
CA VAL A 78 26.46 8.61 -18.48
C VAL A 78 27.24 9.93 -18.49
N ASN A 79 27.08 10.77 -19.51
CA ASN A 79 27.78 12.06 -19.63
C ASN A 79 26.98 13.24 -19.07
N LEU A 80 25.89 13.00 -18.33
CA LEU A 80 25.13 14.03 -17.65
C LEU A 80 25.65 14.29 -16.22
N PRO A 81 25.50 15.53 -15.70
CA PRO A 81 25.75 15.85 -14.30
C PRO A 81 25.01 14.94 -13.31
N LEU A 82 25.55 14.79 -12.09
CA LEU A 82 25.00 13.88 -11.08
C LEU A 82 23.58 14.23 -10.64
N ASP A 83 23.27 15.52 -10.58
CA ASP A 83 21.96 16.10 -10.26
C ASP A 83 20.94 15.92 -11.40
N MET A 84 21.39 15.57 -12.60
CA MET A 84 20.56 15.24 -13.76
C MET A 84 20.36 13.73 -13.94
N ARG A 85 20.67 12.91 -12.94
CA ARG A 85 20.36 11.47 -12.96
C ARG A 85 18.86 11.21 -12.84
N GLY A 86 18.39 10.13 -13.45
CA GLY A 86 17.02 9.63 -13.34
C GLY A 86 16.59 8.97 -14.64
N GLU A 87 16.02 7.76 -14.56
CA GLU A 87 15.62 6.98 -15.74
C GLU A 87 14.65 7.76 -16.64
N ASP A 88 13.57 8.28 -16.06
CA ASP A 88 12.56 9.10 -16.73
C ASP A 88 13.16 10.38 -17.34
N ARG A 89 14.05 11.03 -16.60
CA ARG A 89 14.75 12.25 -17.06
C ARG A 89 15.64 11.96 -18.27
N HIS A 90 16.39 10.87 -18.22
CA HIS A 90 17.24 10.44 -19.32
C HIS A 90 16.43 10.12 -20.58
N PHE A 91 15.28 9.46 -20.41
CA PHE A 91 14.32 9.26 -21.49
C PHE A 91 13.86 10.60 -22.09
N CYS A 92 13.42 11.56 -21.26
CA CYS A 92 12.94 12.87 -21.70
C CYS A 92 14.00 13.67 -22.47
N ILE A 93 15.25 13.67 -21.99
CA ILE A 93 16.38 14.33 -22.66
C ILE A 93 16.62 13.69 -24.03
N ARG A 94 16.68 12.36 -24.08
CA ARG A 94 16.91 11.62 -25.32
C ARG A 94 15.79 11.89 -26.34
N ALA A 95 14.54 11.85 -25.89
CA ALA A 95 13.38 12.18 -26.71
C ALA A 95 13.49 13.59 -27.31
N LYS A 96 13.86 14.59 -26.49
CA LYS A 96 14.04 15.97 -26.97
C LYS A 96 15.19 16.11 -27.96
N VAL A 97 16.33 15.44 -27.73
CA VAL A 97 17.46 15.41 -28.68
C VAL A 97 17.06 14.79 -30.02
N LEU A 98 16.19 13.78 -29.99
CA LEU A 98 15.65 13.11 -31.18
C LEU A 98 14.51 13.89 -31.87
N GLY A 99 14.15 15.07 -31.34
CA GLY A 99 13.14 15.96 -31.93
C GLY A 99 11.69 15.70 -31.47
N PHE A 100 11.48 14.84 -30.47
CA PHE A 100 10.15 14.58 -29.92
C PHE A 100 9.72 15.65 -28.92
N ASN A 101 8.44 16.02 -28.97
CA ASN A 101 7.80 16.80 -27.93
C ASN A 101 7.21 15.91 -26.85
N LEU A 102 7.22 16.44 -25.61
CA LEU A 102 6.66 15.78 -24.44
C LEU A 102 5.40 16.52 -24.05
N TRP A 103 4.34 15.76 -23.78
CA TRP A 103 3.01 16.29 -23.57
C TRP A 103 2.41 15.79 -22.26
N ALA A 104 1.64 16.64 -21.59
CA ALA A 104 0.80 16.31 -20.45
C ALA A 104 -0.67 16.38 -20.87
N ASP A 105 -1.43 15.30 -20.67
CA ASP A 105 -2.88 15.25 -20.89
C ASP A 105 -3.64 15.29 -19.55
N THR A 106 -4.58 16.23 -19.45
CA THR A 106 -5.45 16.39 -18.26
C THR A 106 -6.91 16.05 -18.57
N TYR A 107 -7.25 15.59 -19.79
CA TYR A 107 -8.60 15.16 -20.14
C TYR A 107 -8.99 13.84 -19.44
N PHE A 108 -8.02 12.95 -19.25
CA PHE A 108 -8.19 11.65 -18.59
C PHE A 108 -7.23 11.58 -17.41
N PRO A 109 -7.55 12.23 -16.28
CA PRO A 109 -6.65 12.23 -15.15
C PRO A 109 -6.49 10.81 -14.64
N ALA A 110 -5.25 10.32 -14.67
CA ALA A 110 -4.89 9.09 -14.00
C ALA A 110 -4.98 9.33 -12.48
N LYS A 111 -5.35 8.28 -11.74
CA LYS A 111 -5.34 8.34 -10.28
C LYS A 111 -4.12 7.60 -9.77
N HIS A 112 -3.20 8.34 -9.16
CA HIS A 112 -2.16 7.70 -8.36
C HIS A 112 -2.84 7.09 -7.14
N LEU A 113 -2.89 5.76 -7.10
CA LEU A 113 -3.22 5.05 -5.88
C LEU A 113 -1.97 5.15 -5.02
N GLU A 114 -1.89 6.22 -4.23
CA GLU A 114 -0.78 6.36 -3.31
C GLU A 114 -0.64 5.08 -2.48
N ARG A 115 0.59 4.65 -2.20
CA ARG A 115 0.87 3.66 -1.13
C ARG A 115 0.30 4.10 0.23
N PHE A 116 -0.21 5.33 0.33
CA PHE A 116 -0.93 5.91 1.46
C PHE A 116 -2.35 5.36 1.60
N ASP A 117 -2.41 4.10 1.96
CA ASP A 117 -3.31 3.59 3.01
C ASP A 117 -3.01 4.17 4.40
N TYR A 118 -2.68 5.46 4.45
CA TYR A 118 -2.25 6.17 5.65
C TYR A 118 -3.15 7.36 5.95
N ASP A 119 -3.70 8.04 4.94
CA ASP A 119 -4.72 9.07 5.18
C ASP A 119 -6.03 8.44 5.70
N LEU A 120 -6.29 7.18 5.33
CA LEU A 120 -7.30 6.35 5.99
C LEU A 120 -6.94 6.11 7.47
N ARG A 121 -5.68 5.92 7.87
CA ARG A 121 -5.32 5.66 9.28
C ARG A 121 -5.53 6.86 10.19
N GLU A 122 -5.19 8.06 9.74
CA GLU A 122 -5.42 9.29 10.51
C GLU A 122 -6.91 9.62 10.57
N LYS A 123 -7.62 9.54 9.43
CA LYS A 123 -9.08 9.73 9.41
C LYS A 123 -9.78 8.67 10.26
N PHE A 124 -9.49 7.38 10.13
CA PHE A 124 -10.08 6.32 10.94
C PHE A 124 -9.68 6.40 12.41
N ALA A 125 -8.43 6.70 12.76
CA ALA A 125 -8.05 6.87 14.16
C ALA A 125 -8.78 8.05 14.83
N LYS A 126 -9.04 9.13 14.07
CA LYS A 126 -9.80 10.30 14.53
C LYS A 126 -11.32 10.09 14.53
N THR A 127 -11.86 9.19 13.70
CA THR A 127 -13.32 8.97 13.53
C THR A 127 -13.83 7.61 13.99
N ARG A 128 -12.98 6.67 14.40
CA ARG A 128 -13.42 5.38 14.91
C ARG A 128 -14.11 5.60 16.25
N ALA A 129 -15.43 5.63 16.20
CA ALA A 129 -16.24 5.51 17.40
C ALA A 129 -15.83 4.24 18.13
N LYS A 130 -15.62 4.33 19.44
CA LYS A 130 -15.29 3.18 20.28
C LYS A 130 -16.35 2.10 20.05
N ARG A 131 -15.94 0.90 19.60
CA ARG A 131 -16.88 -0.21 19.40
C ARG A 131 -17.61 -0.50 20.71
N LEU A 132 -18.91 -0.78 20.60
CA LEU A 132 -19.68 -1.29 21.73
C LEU A 132 -19.02 -2.57 22.26
N PRO A 133 -19.11 -2.88 23.57
CA PRO A 133 -18.46 -4.05 24.16
C PRO A 133 -18.72 -5.36 23.41
N GLY A 134 -19.95 -5.57 22.91
CA GLY A 134 -20.37 -6.76 22.14
C GLY A 134 -19.76 -6.89 20.74
N ASN A 135 -19.07 -5.86 20.25
CA ASN A 135 -18.57 -5.74 18.89
C ASN A 135 -17.04 -5.57 18.82
N ARG A 136 -16.34 -5.57 19.98
CA ARG A 136 -14.89 -5.41 20.01
C ARG A 136 -14.17 -6.56 19.30
N ILE A 137 -12.98 -6.28 18.78
CA ILE A 137 -12.18 -7.22 17.99
C ILE A 137 -10.78 -7.38 18.58
N SER A 138 -10.39 -8.63 18.81
CA SER A 138 -9.02 -9.03 19.17
C SER A 138 -8.25 -9.44 17.93
N LEU A 139 -7.16 -8.75 17.61
CA LEU A 139 -6.15 -9.26 16.70
C LEU A 139 -5.33 -10.33 17.41
N VAL A 140 -5.24 -11.52 16.82
CA VAL A 140 -4.45 -12.64 17.36
C VAL A 140 -3.43 -13.05 16.30
N MET A 141 -2.16 -13.09 16.69
CA MET A 141 -1.05 -13.41 15.79
C MET A 141 -0.10 -14.44 16.42
N LEU A 142 0.41 -15.34 15.59
CA LEU A 142 1.57 -16.17 15.90
C LEU A 142 2.79 -15.57 15.23
N VAL A 143 3.90 -15.46 15.97
CA VAL A 143 5.12 -14.82 15.47
C VAL A 143 6.32 -15.72 15.72
N ASN A 144 7.15 -15.87 14.69
CA ASN A 144 8.41 -16.60 14.75
C ASN A 144 9.42 -16.08 13.72
N ASN A 145 10.35 -15.24 14.17
CA ASN A 145 11.40 -14.61 13.34
C ASN A 145 10.86 -13.78 12.17
N GLU A 146 10.00 -12.80 12.47
CA GLU A 146 9.28 -12.00 11.47
C GLU A 146 9.36 -10.50 11.76
N GLU A 147 10.46 -9.99 12.34
CA GLU A 147 10.60 -8.59 12.78
C GLU A 147 10.08 -7.56 11.77
N TYR A 148 10.60 -7.60 10.54
CA TYR A 148 10.24 -6.65 9.48
C TYR A 148 8.77 -6.79 9.05
N LEU A 149 8.27 -8.01 8.95
CA LEU A 149 6.89 -8.27 8.53
C LEU A 149 5.90 -7.88 9.62
N LEU A 150 6.22 -8.17 10.88
CA LEU A 150 5.44 -7.82 12.05
C LEU A 150 5.33 -6.32 12.22
N GLU A 151 6.45 -5.59 12.13
CA GLU A 151 6.43 -4.13 12.23
C GLU A 151 5.54 -3.54 11.14
N ASN A 152 5.75 -3.95 9.88
CA ASN A 152 4.93 -3.47 8.77
C ASN A 152 3.44 -3.82 8.94
N PHE A 153 3.12 -5.03 9.39
CA PHE A 153 1.74 -5.45 9.62
C PHE A 153 1.08 -4.61 10.73
N LEU A 154 1.68 -4.57 11.91
CA LEU A 154 1.13 -3.88 13.08
C LEU A 154 1.06 -2.37 12.83
N HIS A 155 2.06 -1.81 12.17
CA HIS A 155 2.05 -0.41 11.79
C HIS A 155 0.86 -0.06 10.88
N ARG A 156 0.43 -0.97 10.00
CA ARG A 156 -0.74 -0.82 9.14
C ARG A 156 -2.08 -1.06 9.84
N MET A 157 -2.14 -2.12 10.64
CA MET A 157 -3.41 -2.74 11.02
C MET A 157 -3.80 -2.50 12.48
N SER A 158 -2.84 -2.24 13.38
CA SER A 158 -3.06 -2.22 14.83
C SER A 158 -4.26 -1.36 15.27
N LYS A 159 -4.42 -0.17 14.66
CA LYS A 159 -5.50 0.78 15.00
C LYS A 159 -6.91 0.28 14.70
N LEU A 160 -7.06 -0.77 13.88
CA LEU A 160 -8.34 -1.37 13.54
C LEU A 160 -8.89 -2.28 14.64
N PHE A 161 -8.06 -2.67 15.60
CA PHE A 161 -8.41 -3.64 16.63
C PHE A 161 -8.58 -2.98 17.99
N ASP A 162 -9.29 -3.66 18.89
CA ASP A 162 -9.54 -3.20 20.25
C ASP A 162 -8.60 -3.86 21.27
N GLU A 163 -7.98 -4.96 20.87
CA GLU A 163 -7.04 -5.76 21.61
C GLU A 163 -6.09 -6.40 20.59
N ILE A 164 -4.81 -6.48 20.93
CA ILE A 164 -3.79 -7.15 20.13
C ILE A 164 -3.16 -8.21 21.02
N ILE A 165 -3.02 -9.42 20.51
CA ILE A 165 -2.44 -10.57 21.21
C ILE A 165 -1.40 -11.18 20.29
N ILE A 166 -0.19 -11.31 20.83
CA ILE A 166 0.94 -11.87 20.08
C ILE A 166 1.47 -13.06 20.86
N VAL A 167 1.49 -14.22 20.21
CA VAL A 167 2.15 -15.42 20.75
C VAL A 167 3.47 -15.62 20.04
N ILE A 168 4.56 -15.55 20.81
CA ILE A 168 5.92 -15.78 20.35
C ILE A 168 6.28 -17.23 20.61
N THR A 169 6.89 -17.89 19.61
CA THR A 169 7.37 -19.27 19.74
C THR A 169 8.90 -19.33 19.74
N LYS A 170 9.54 -19.77 18.66
CA LYS A 170 11.00 -19.97 18.53
C LYS A 170 11.74 -18.70 18.07
N SER A 171 11.24 -17.51 18.40
CA SER A 171 11.83 -16.25 17.90
C SER A 171 13.13 -15.93 18.62
N THR A 172 14.15 -15.57 17.84
CA THR A 172 15.48 -15.14 18.31
C THR A 172 15.86 -13.76 17.76
N ASP A 173 15.01 -13.17 16.92
CA ASP A 173 15.16 -11.82 16.34
C ASP A 173 14.47 -10.73 17.17
N GLY A 174 14.39 -9.49 16.64
CA GLY A 174 13.77 -8.34 17.30
C GLY A 174 12.23 -8.36 17.35
N SER A 175 11.57 -9.46 16.97
CA SER A 175 10.11 -9.55 16.90
C SER A 175 9.41 -9.21 18.22
N ARG A 176 10.02 -9.56 19.37
CA ARG A 176 9.44 -9.27 20.69
C ARG A 176 9.47 -7.78 20.99
N GLU A 177 10.59 -7.13 20.69
CA GLU A 177 10.81 -5.71 20.94
C GLU A 177 9.85 -4.88 20.10
N ILE A 178 9.58 -5.30 18.86
CA ILE A 178 8.56 -4.71 18.00
C ILE A 178 7.16 -4.93 18.59
N ALA A 179 6.81 -6.16 18.95
CA ALA A 179 5.51 -6.46 19.55
C ALA A 179 5.19 -5.60 20.79
N LYS A 180 6.18 -5.36 21.65
CA LYS A 180 6.05 -4.54 22.87
C LYS A 180 5.66 -3.10 22.59
N GLN A 181 5.93 -2.58 21.39
CA GLN A 181 5.53 -1.22 21.00
C GLN A 181 4.02 -1.11 20.75
N TYR A 182 3.35 -2.23 20.48
CA TYR A 182 1.93 -2.26 20.10
C TYR A 182 1.03 -2.88 21.17
N THR A 183 1.56 -3.77 22.01
CA THR A 183 0.77 -4.40 23.08
C THR A 183 1.64 -4.93 24.23
N ASP A 184 1.05 -4.99 25.41
CA ASP A 184 1.55 -5.69 26.59
C ASP A 184 1.14 -7.18 26.63
N LYS A 185 0.19 -7.61 25.79
CA LYS A 185 -0.35 -8.98 25.72
C LYS A 185 0.47 -9.89 24.83
N ILE A 186 1.71 -10.10 25.25
CA ILE A 186 2.68 -10.96 24.57
C ILE A 186 2.85 -12.24 25.39
N TYR A 187 2.65 -13.39 24.76
CA TYR A 187 2.73 -14.69 25.42
C TYR A 187 3.76 -15.59 24.77
N ASP A 188 4.44 -16.38 25.60
CA ASP A 188 5.36 -17.40 25.14
C ASP A 188 4.66 -18.75 25.00
N PHE A 189 4.92 -19.44 23.90
CA PHE A 189 4.46 -20.81 23.70
C PHE A 189 5.59 -21.70 23.18
N LYS A 190 5.91 -22.75 23.94
CA LYS A 190 6.91 -23.73 23.53
C LYS A 190 6.40 -24.51 22.32
N TRP A 191 7.06 -24.33 21.18
CA TRP A 191 6.74 -25.05 19.95
C TRP A 191 6.72 -26.57 20.17
N CYS A 192 5.67 -27.23 19.70
CA CYS A 192 5.39 -28.65 19.92
C CYS A 192 4.99 -29.40 18.64
N ASP A 193 5.45 -28.91 17.48
CA ASP A 193 5.14 -29.47 16.15
C ASP A 193 3.64 -29.59 15.85
N ASN A 194 2.82 -28.73 16.47
CA ASN A 194 1.37 -28.73 16.33
C ASN A 194 0.82 -27.30 16.30
N TYR A 195 0.56 -26.80 15.09
CA TYR A 195 0.01 -25.46 14.87
C TYR A 195 -1.35 -25.26 15.54
N SER A 196 -2.25 -26.24 15.49
CA SER A 196 -3.57 -26.16 16.13
C SER A 196 -3.46 -25.90 17.63
N LYS A 197 -2.51 -26.53 18.33
CA LYS A 197 -2.27 -26.26 19.76
C LYS A 197 -1.83 -24.83 20.01
N VAL A 198 -0.90 -24.29 19.21
CA VAL A 198 -0.42 -22.91 19.37
C VAL A 198 -1.54 -21.91 19.05
N ARG A 199 -2.30 -22.14 17.97
CA ARG A 199 -3.44 -21.29 17.57
C ARG A 199 -4.53 -21.30 18.63
N ASN A 200 -4.89 -22.48 19.13
CA ASN A 200 -5.89 -22.62 20.20
C ASN A 200 -5.44 -21.94 21.51
N PHE A 201 -4.14 -22.00 21.84
CA PHE A 201 -3.60 -21.22 22.94
C PHE A 201 -3.67 -19.70 22.69
N ALA A 202 -3.36 -19.25 21.48
CA ALA A 202 -3.39 -17.84 21.12
C ALA A 202 -4.81 -17.26 21.20
N ILE A 203 -5.80 -17.94 20.61
CA ILE A 203 -7.20 -17.50 20.69
C ILE A 203 -7.73 -17.53 22.11
N SER A 204 -7.25 -18.44 22.98
CA SER A 204 -7.70 -18.49 24.38
C SER A 204 -7.27 -17.28 25.21
N LYS A 205 -6.39 -16.41 24.67
CA LYS A 205 -6.01 -15.15 25.31
C LYS A 205 -6.92 -13.99 24.90
N ALA A 206 -7.72 -14.16 23.84
CA ALA A 206 -8.62 -13.14 23.34
C ALA A 206 -9.80 -12.92 24.28
N THR A 207 -10.05 -11.65 24.60
CA THR A 207 -11.14 -11.23 25.48
C THR A 207 -12.29 -10.55 24.74
N SER A 208 -12.08 -10.15 23.48
CA SER A 208 -13.14 -9.51 22.68
C SER A 208 -14.09 -10.55 22.08
N PRO A 209 -15.36 -10.18 21.79
CA PRO A 209 -16.35 -11.09 21.19
C PRO A 209 -16.03 -11.54 19.77
N TRP A 210 -15.12 -10.86 19.09
CA TRP A 210 -14.65 -11.20 17.77
C TRP A 210 -13.13 -11.35 17.78
N ILE A 211 -12.63 -12.34 17.03
CA ILE A 211 -11.21 -12.57 16.81
C ILE A 211 -10.92 -12.32 15.34
N PHE A 212 -9.89 -11.53 15.07
CA PHE A 212 -9.23 -11.47 13.79
C PHE A 212 -7.89 -12.21 13.88
N TYR A 213 -7.80 -13.38 13.25
CA TYR A 213 -6.56 -14.17 13.24
C TYR A 213 -5.75 -13.83 11.98
N ALA A 214 -4.51 -13.38 12.15
CA ALA A 214 -3.64 -12.98 11.05
C ALA A 214 -2.19 -13.43 11.26
N ASP A 215 -1.50 -13.69 10.15
CA ASP A 215 -0.06 -13.93 10.15
C ASP A 215 0.68 -12.65 9.66
N PRO A 216 1.89 -12.34 10.17
CA PRO A 216 2.61 -11.09 9.83
C PRO A 216 2.91 -10.89 8.35
N ASP A 217 3.02 -11.98 7.58
CA ASP A 217 3.35 -12.00 6.15
C ASP A 217 2.13 -11.81 5.23
N GLU A 218 0.94 -11.61 5.79
CA GLU A 218 -0.32 -11.51 5.06
C GLU A 218 -0.75 -10.05 4.83
N ASN A 219 -1.46 -9.84 3.73
CA ASN A 219 -2.17 -8.60 3.43
C ASN A 219 -3.63 -8.88 3.09
N TYR A 220 -4.52 -7.96 3.45
CA TYR A 220 -5.98 -8.14 3.42
C TYR A 220 -6.70 -7.13 2.52
N GLY A 221 -5.97 -6.28 1.80
CA GLY A 221 -6.56 -5.25 0.96
C GLY A 221 -7.35 -4.23 1.80
N VAL A 222 -6.74 -3.09 2.08
CA VAL A 222 -7.33 -1.90 2.73
C VAL A 222 -8.77 -1.52 2.38
N GLN A 223 -9.21 -1.83 1.16
CA GLN A 223 -10.57 -1.56 0.71
C GLN A 223 -11.63 -2.40 1.46
N ASN A 224 -11.23 -3.48 2.14
CA ASN A 224 -12.13 -4.27 2.96
C ASN A 224 -12.06 -3.89 4.45
N LEU A 225 -10.99 -3.20 4.86
CA LEU A 225 -10.68 -2.95 6.27
C LEU A 225 -11.49 -1.82 6.91
N HIS A 226 -12.22 -1.03 6.12
CA HIS A 226 -13.17 -0.06 6.66
C HIS A 226 -14.54 -0.68 7.00
N HIS A 227 -14.74 -1.97 6.71
CA HIS A 227 -16.00 -2.66 6.96
C HIS A 227 -16.04 -3.44 8.27
N PHE A 228 -14.97 -3.48 9.08
CA PHE A 228 -14.99 -4.25 10.35
C PHE A 228 -16.17 -3.86 11.23
N ASP A 229 -16.47 -2.57 11.38
CA ASP A 229 -17.57 -2.08 12.22
C ASP A 229 -18.94 -2.55 11.71
N LYS A 230 -19.11 -2.66 10.39
CA LYS A 230 -20.32 -3.21 9.76
C LYS A 230 -20.38 -4.74 9.87
N MET A 231 -19.25 -5.42 9.72
CA MET A 231 -19.15 -6.87 9.83
C MET A 231 -19.55 -7.33 11.24
N VAL A 232 -18.96 -6.74 12.28
CA VAL A 232 -19.24 -7.16 13.67
C VAL A 232 -20.63 -6.81 14.16
N THR A 233 -21.34 -5.91 13.48
CA THR A 233 -22.74 -5.54 13.74
C THR A 233 -23.74 -6.35 12.91
N THR A 234 -23.27 -7.20 12.00
CA THR A 234 -24.14 -8.05 11.19
C THR A 234 -24.80 -9.11 12.07
N GLU A 235 -26.13 -9.10 12.12
CA GLU A 235 -26.91 -10.07 12.90
C GLU A 235 -26.64 -11.50 12.42
N ASN A 236 -26.57 -12.44 13.37
CA ASN A 236 -26.34 -13.87 13.14
C ASN A 236 -25.03 -14.24 12.43
N ALA A 237 -24.14 -13.29 12.16
CA ALA A 237 -22.82 -13.59 11.62
C ALA A 237 -21.94 -14.28 12.67
N ILE A 238 -21.36 -15.41 12.30
CA ILE A 238 -20.38 -16.16 13.11
C ILE A 238 -18.95 -16.01 12.60
N GLY A 239 -18.77 -15.58 11.35
CA GLY A 239 -17.45 -15.31 10.77
C GLY A 239 -17.52 -14.75 9.35
N PHE A 240 -16.38 -14.27 8.88
CA PHE A 240 -16.21 -13.62 7.58
C PHE A 240 -14.94 -14.12 6.89
N ILE A 241 -15.08 -14.35 5.60
CA ILE A 241 -14.00 -14.75 4.69
C ILE A 241 -13.31 -13.50 4.16
N PHE A 242 -11.99 -13.52 4.13
CA PHE A 242 -11.15 -12.48 3.56
C PHE A 242 -10.33 -13.05 2.40
N MET A 243 -10.12 -12.23 1.37
CA MET A 243 -9.02 -12.45 0.44
C MET A 243 -7.71 -12.15 1.16
N VAL A 244 -6.83 -13.14 1.16
CA VAL A 244 -5.53 -13.12 1.81
C VAL A 244 -4.46 -13.17 0.72
N PHE A 245 -3.63 -12.14 0.68
CA PHE A 245 -2.46 -12.04 -0.20
C PHE A 245 -1.24 -12.42 0.62
N ASN A 246 -0.58 -13.53 0.28
CA ASN A 246 0.63 -13.97 0.94
C ASN A 246 1.84 -13.73 0.03
N TYR A 247 2.84 -13.03 0.55
CA TYR A 247 4.02 -12.57 -0.20
C TYR A 247 5.27 -13.41 0.07
N ARG A 248 5.14 -14.61 0.65
CA ARG A 248 6.31 -15.48 0.93
C ARG A 248 6.92 -16.09 -0.34
N GLY A 249 8.25 -16.03 -0.39
CA GLY A 249 9.10 -16.62 -1.43
C GLY A 249 9.46 -15.65 -2.56
N ASP A 250 10.35 -16.06 -3.46
CA ASP A 250 10.85 -15.24 -4.58
C ASP A 250 9.84 -15.08 -5.73
N ARG A 251 8.54 -15.18 -5.43
CA ARG A 251 7.50 -15.12 -6.46
C ARG A 251 7.22 -13.66 -6.83
N PRO A 252 7.13 -13.34 -8.14
CA PRO A 252 6.85 -11.98 -8.60
C PRO A 252 5.40 -11.53 -8.30
N GLN A 253 4.50 -12.45 -7.95
CA GLN A 253 3.12 -12.15 -7.56
C GLN A 253 2.75 -12.87 -6.25
N PRO A 254 1.90 -12.26 -5.40
CA PRO A 254 1.43 -12.92 -4.18
C PRO A 254 0.56 -14.13 -4.51
N SER A 255 0.59 -15.15 -3.64
CA SER A 255 -0.48 -16.15 -3.67
C SER A 255 -1.74 -15.55 -3.05
N ILE A 256 -2.88 -15.83 -3.68
CA ILE A 256 -4.19 -15.34 -3.26
C ILE A 256 -4.99 -16.52 -2.77
N SER A 257 -5.59 -16.39 -1.59
CA SER A 257 -6.48 -17.40 -1.02
C SER A 257 -7.65 -16.75 -0.32
N GLU A 258 -8.75 -17.49 -0.17
CA GLU A 258 -9.89 -17.08 0.64
C GLU A 258 -9.87 -17.87 1.95
N SER A 259 -9.93 -17.17 3.08
CA SER A 259 -9.89 -17.80 4.40
C SER A 259 -10.74 -17.06 5.41
N VAL A 260 -11.32 -17.79 6.38
CA VAL A 260 -12.04 -17.20 7.51
C VAL A 260 -11.02 -16.55 8.44
N ARG A 261 -11.11 -15.23 8.60
CA ARG A 261 -10.13 -14.45 9.37
C ARG A 261 -10.75 -13.68 10.52
N LEU A 262 -11.99 -13.22 10.36
CA LEU A 262 -12.80 -12.62 11.43
C LEU A 262 -13.87 -13.61 11.87
N PHE A 263 -13.94 -13.98 13.14
CA PHE A 263 -14.94 -14.93 13.64
C PHE A 263 -15.30 -14.68 15.11
N ARG A 264 -16.43 -15.22 15.55
CA ARG A 264 -16.91 -15.09 16.93
C ARG A 264 -15.98 -15.80 17.90
N ASN A 265 -15.66 -15.14 19.01
CA ASN A 265 -14.92 -15.73 20.12
C ASN A 265 -15.90 -16.55 20.99
N VAL A 266 -16.15 -17.78 20.58
CA VAL A 266 -17.01 -18.73 21.30
C VAL A 266 -16.26 -20.06 21.52
N PRO A 267 -16.50 -20.77 22.63
CA PRO A 267 -15.75 -21.99 22.98
C PRO A 267 -15.77 -23.11 21.93
N GLU A 268 -16.78 -23.12 21.06
CA GLU A 268 -17.01 -24.10 20.00
C GLU A 268 -16.06 -23.90 18.80
N ILE A 269 -15.50 -22.70 18.60
CA ILE A 269 -14.61 -22.41 17.47
C ILE A 269 -13.15 -22.60 17.89
N LYS A 270 -12.48 -23.56 17.27
CA LYS A 270 -11.07 -23.94 17.50
C LYS A 270 -10.39 -24.31 16.17
N PHE A 271 -9.06 -24.23 16.16
CA PHE A 271 -8.17 -24.66 15.08
C PHE A 271 -7.68 -26.10 15.23
#